data_AF-A0A3S2X5H1-F1
#
_entry.id   AF-A0A3S2X5H1-F1
#
_cell.length_a   1.000
_cell.length_b   1.000
_cell.length_c   1.000
_cell.angle_alpha   90.00
_cell.angle_beta   90.00
_cell.angle_gamma   90.00
#
_symmetry.space_group_name_H-M   'P 1'
#
loop_
_entity.id
_entity.type
_entity.pdbx_description
1 polymer ?
#
loop_
_entity_poly.entity_id
_entity_poly.type
_entity_poly.pdbx_seq_one_letter_code
_entity_poly.pdbx_strand_id
1 'polypeptide(L)' 'MAEYQSKYPELGFYVNGERKQFAFGAYKTEEKDEIAVLDVLTDVNRVDKPKAAPRKAAADKK' A
#
# COMPACT_ATOMS: atom_id res chain seq x y z
N MET A 1 -12.89 -4.68 4.26
CA MET A 1 -11.86 -3.75 4.77
C MET A 1 -10.47 -4.29 4.54
N ALA A 2 -9.59 -3.52 3.91
CA ALA A 2 -8.17 -3.81 3.73
C ALA A 2 -7.35 -2.68 4.34
N GLU A 3 -6.31 -3.06 5.08
CA GLU A 3 -5.45 -2.13 5.79
C GLU A 3 -4.03 -2.28 5.26
N TYR A 4 -3.43 -1.15 4.89
CA TYR A 4 -2.13 -1.05 4.26
C TYR A 4 -1.22 -0.14 5.06
N GLN A 5 0.05 -0.49 5.08
CA GLN A 5 1.09 0.28 5.72
C GLN A 5 2.18 0.60 4.70
N SER A 6 2.39 1.90 4.47
CA SER A 6 3.46 2.40 3.61
C SER A 6 4.72 2.62 4.42
N LYS A 7 5.87 2.41 3.80
CA LYS A 7 7.16 2.84 4.34
C LYS A 7 7.25 4.37 4.50
N TYR A 8 6.45 5.11 3.73
CA TYR A 8 6.43 6.56 3.73
C TYR A 8 5.18 7.09 4.46
N PRO A 9 5.34 7.96 5.47
CA PRO A 9 4.22 8.44 6.29
C PRO A 9 3.20 9.29 5.52
N GLU A 10 3.61 9.94 4.45
CA GLU A 10 2.81 10.86 3.63
C GLU A 10 2.78 10.45 2.16
N LEU A 11 2.79 9.15 1.86
CA LEU A 11 2.72 8.67 0.48
C LEU A 11 1.40 9.09 -0.16
N GLY A 12 1.45 9.93 -1.19
CA GLY A 12 0.31 10.25 -2.04
C GLY A 12 0.25 9.33 -3.25
N PHE A 13 -0.93 8.83 -3.59
CA PHE A 13 -1.17 8.03 -4.78
C PHE A 13 -2.49 8.42 -5.44
N TYR A 14 -2.68 8.03 -6.69
CA TYR A 14 -3.89 8.34 -7.44
C TYR A 14 -4.66 7.06 -7.72
N VAL A 15 -5.97 7.09 -7.48
CA VAL A 15 -6.89 5.99 -7.80
C VAL A 15 -8.02 6.57 -8.61
N ASN A 16 -8.20 6.09 -9.86
CA ASN A 16 -9.23 6.60 -10.76
C ASN A 16 -9.24 8.15 -10.92
N GLY A 17 -8.07 8.79 -10.84
CA GLY A 17 -7.93 10.25 -10.92
C GLY A 17 -8.16 10.99 -9.61
N GLU A 18 -8.57 10.31 -8.54
CA GLU A 18 -8.61 10.88 -7.19
C GLU A 18 -7.26 10.75 -6.50
N ARG A 19 -6.74 11.86 -5.98
CA ARG A 19 -5.55 11.85 -5.14
C ARG A 19 -5.92 11.36 -3.75
N LYS A 20 -5.39 10.20 -3.36
CA LYS A 20 -5.44 9.65 -2.01
C LYS A 20 -4.05 9.77 -1.36
N GLN A 21 -4.02 9.71 -0.04
CA GLN A 21 -2.77 9.81 0.71
C GLN A 21 -2.83 8.93 1.95
N PHE A 22 -1.70 8.31 2.27
CA PHE A 22 -1.50 7.63 3.54
C PHE A 22 -1.54 8.63 4.70
N ALA A 23 -2.22 8.26 5.78
CA ALA A 23 -2.26 9.03 7.01
C ALA A 23 -1.33 8.36 8.02
N PHE A 24 -0.24 9.02 8.38
CA PHE A 24 0.78 8.46 9.29
C PHE A 24 1.34 7.11 8.83
N GLY A 25 1.44 6.91 7.51
CA GLY A 25 1.93 5.66 6.92
C GLY A 25 0.91 4.52 6.95
N ALA A 26 -0.33 4.76 7.36
CA ALA A 26 -1.42 3.80 7.30
C ALA A 26 -2.49 4.27 6.30
N TYR A 27 -3.10 3.31 5.61
CA TYR A 27 -4.23 3.54 4.73
C TYR A 27 -5.24 2.41 4.87
N LYS A 28 -6.51 2.77 5.07
CA LYS A 28 -7.60 1.80 5.16
C LYS A 28 -8.57 2.05 4.04
N THR A 29 -8.91 1.01 3.30
CA THR A 29 -9.86 1.10 2.20
C THR A 29 -10.66 -0.19 2.07
N GLU A 30 -11.88 -0.07 1.55
CA GLU A 30 -12.72 -1.21 1.15
C GLU A 30 -12.95 -1.23 -0.37
N GLU A 31 -12.48 -0.20 -1.07
CA GLU A 31 -12.63 -0.02 -2.51
C GLU A 31 -11.64 -0.95 -3.25
N LYS A 32 -12.17 -1.70 -4.21
CA LYS A 32 -11.37 -2.67 -4.97
C LYS A 32 -10.32 -2.01 -5.86
N ASP A 33 -10.62 -0.84 -6.41
CA ASP A 33 -9.69 -0.05 -7.21
C ASP A 33 -8.51 0.45 -6.39
N GLU A 34 -8.76 0.92 -5.17
CA GLU A 34 -7.71 1.34 -4.25
C GLU A 34 -6.84 0.14 -3.86
N ILE A 35 -7.46 -0.99 -3.52
CA ILE A 35 -6.76 -2.25 -3.23
C ILE A 35 -5.88 -2.68 -4.41
N ALA A 36 -6.39 -2.61 -5.65
CA ALA A 36 -5.64 -2.99 -6.83
C ALA A 36 -4.39 -2.12 -7.01
N VAL A 37 -4.50 -0.80 -6.84
CA VAL A 37 -3.35 0.12 -6.89
C VAL A 37 -2.35 -0.18 -5.77
N LEU A 38 -2.83 -0.38 -4.55
CA LEU A 38 -1.99 -0.68 -3.39
C LEU A 38 -1.27 -2.03 -3.50
N ASP A 39 -1.88 -3.02 -4.16
CA ASP A 39 -1.27 -4.34 -4.41
C ASP A 39 -0.12 -4.28 -5.43
N VAL A 40 -0.14 -3.31 -6.35
CA VAL A 40 0.98 -3.06 -7.28
C VAL A 40 2.12 -2.24 -6.65
N LEU A 41 1.86 -1.52 -5.56
CA LEU A 41 2.87 -0.69 -4.89
C LEU A 41 3.84 -1.54 -4.09
N THR A 42 5.10 -1.57 -4.51
CA THR A 42 6.15 -2.36 -3.85
C THR A 42 6.54 -1.83 -2.46
N ASP A 43 6.34 -0.52 -2.22
CA ASP A 43 6.65 0.15 -0.95
C ASP A 43 5.51 0.11 0.09
N VAL A 44 4.42 -0.61 -0.23
CA VAL A 44 3.24 -0.73 0.63
C VAL A 44 3.06 -2.20 1.02
N ASN A 45 2.79 -2.44 2.31
CA ASN A 45 2.49 -3.77 2.84
C ASN A 45 1.05 -3.83 3.33
N ARG A 46 0.30 -4.84 2.89
CA ARG A 46 -1.04 -5.12 3.44
C ARG A 46 -0.90 -5.74 4.84
N VAL A 47 -1.42 -5.06 5.86
CA VAL A 47 -1.37 -5.48 7.27
C VAL A 47 -2.67 -6.15 7.75
N ASP A 48 -3.71 -6.14 6.92
CA ASP A 48 -4.94 -6.92 7.15
C ASP A 48 -4.73 -8.42 6.90
N LYS A 49 -5.05 -9.26 7.89
CA LYS A 49 -4.74 -10.71 7.96
C LYS A 49 -5.90 -11.58 7.40
N PRO A 50 -5.62 -12.82 6.91
CA PRO A 50 -4.52 -13.65 7.36
C PRO A 50 -3.65 -14.31 6.26
N LYS A 51 -2.34 -14.02 6.31
CA LYS A 51 -1.22 -14.96 6.05
C LYS A 51 -1.12 -15.58 4.65
N ALA A 52 -0.46 -14.88 3.73
CA ALA A 52 0.48 -15.36 2.68
C ALA A 52 0.65 -14.20 1.66
N ALA A 53 1.82 -13.81 1.16
CA ALA A 53 3.12 -14.46 1.03
C ALA A 53 4.23 -13.39 0.97
N PRO A 54 5.49 -13.73 1.28
CA PRO A 54 6.61 -12.81 1.21
C PRO A 54 7.08 -12.68 -0.25
N ARG A 55 6.92 -11.52 -0.88
CA ARG A 55 7.66 -11.17 -2.10
C ARG A 55 7.84 -9.66 -2.14
N LYS A 56 9.00 -9.08 -2.46
CA LYS A 56 10.38 -9.51 -2.66
C LYS A 56 11.17 -8.19 -2.61
N ALA A 57 12.39 -8.24 -2.11
CA ALA A 57 13.31 -7.12 -1.97
C ALA A 57 13.49 -6.28 -3.26
N ALA A 58 13.63 -4.97 -3.09
CA ALA A 58 14.62 -4.15 -3.78
C ALA A 58 15.56 -3.64 -2.65
N ALA A 59 16.78 -4.12 -2.42
CA ALA A 59 17.96 -4.12 -3.30
C ALA A 59 17.99 -2.80 -4.10
N ASP A 60 18.73 -1.79 -3.66
CA ASP A 60 20.16 -1.72 -3.97
C ASP A 60 20.90 -0.79 -3.00
N LYS A 61 21.94 -1.31 -2.34
CA LYS A 61 23.03 -0.51 -1.77
C LYS A 61 24.31 -1.19 -2.23
N LYS A 62 24.94 -0.64 -3.26
CA LYS A 62 26.29 -0.98 -3.67
C LYS A 62 27.21 0.21 -3.42
#